data_AF-A0A931L3X4-F1
#
_entry.id   AF-A0A931L3X4-F1
#
_cell.length_a   1.000
_cell.length_b   1.000
_cell.length_c   1.000
_cell.angle_alpha   90.00
_cell.angle_beta   90.00
_cell.angle_gamma   90.00
#
_symmetry.space_group_name_H-M   'P 1'
#
loop_
_entity.id
_entity.type
_entity.pdbx_description
1 polymer ?
#
loop_
_entity_poly.entity_id
_entity_poly.type
_entity_poly.pdbx_seq_one_letter_code
_entity_poly.pdbx_strand_id
1 'polypeptide(L)'
;MLHHVRTWADRLISLSATFGALGLLVEVGTILYDVTGRALGHPLYGSQDVVTMTMVILVFGGMAICDRRGGHIAVDLLERHFPAWWNRMVDIAAALLGMVIFVAIAWAVNESAKLSVMLNLSTNLLLLPKAWFQYLLSTLALVTAAGMALRAVELALTGRDIRKETEI
;
A
#
# COMPACT_ATOMS: atom_id res chain seq x y z
N MET A 1 4.35 18.37 19.73
CA MET A 1 3.43 18.07 18.61
C MET A 1 3.90 16.93 17.72
N LEU A 2 5.13 16.94 17.18
CA LEU A 2 5.63 15.90 16.25
C LEU A 2 5.51 14.46 16.78
N HIS A 3 5.81 14.23 18.06
CA HIS A 3 5.65 12.90 18.68
C HIS A 3 4.22 12.35 18.59
N HIS A 4 3.21 13.19 18.81
CA HIS A 4 1.82 12.75 18.77
C HIS A 4 1.40 12.39 17.34
N VAL A 5 1.77 13.23 16.36
CA VAL A 5 1.52 12.97 14.94
C VAL A 5 2.15 11.65 14.51
N ARG A 6 3.40 11.39 14.93
CA ARG A 6 4.08 10.12 14.66
C ARG A 6 3.34 8.93 15.26
N THR A 7 2.92 9.02 16.53
CA THR A 7 2.23 7.89 17.19
C THR A 7 0.91 7.55 16.49
N TRP A 8 0.17 8.56 16.04
CA TRP A 8 -1.06 8.37 15.27
C TRP A 8 -0.82 7.78 13.89
N ALA A 9 0.20 8.27 13.19
CA ALA A 9 0.62 7.72 11.90
C ALA A 9 1.04 6.25 12.03
N ASP A 10 1.83 5.92 13.05
CA ASP A 10 2.30 4.56 13.32
C ASP A 10 1.13 3.61 13.54
N ARG A 11 0.11 4.06 14.28
CA ARG A 11 -1.12 3.29 14.49
C ARG A 11 -1.87 3.07 13.19
N LEU A 12 -2.08 4.10 12.38
CA LEU A 12 -2.75 3.98 11.08
C LEU A 12 -2.00 3.06 10.12
N ILE A 13 -0.67 3.18 10.06
CA ILE A 13 0.19 2.33 9.25
C ILE A 13 0.12 0.88 9.75
N SER A 14 0.16 0.65 11.06
CA SER A 14 0.05 -0.69 11.64
C SER A 14 -1.32 -1.34 11.39
N LEU A 15 -2.38 -0.54 11.42
CA LEU A 15 -3.73 -1.00 11.11
C LEU A 15 -3.84 -1.39 9.63
N SER A 16 -3.34 -0.55 8.72
CA SER A 16 -3.23 -0.85 7.30
C SER A 16 -2.45 -2.14 7.06
N ALA A 17 -1.30 -2.30 7.72
CA ALA A 17 -0.48 -3.50 7.62
C ALA A 17 -1.20 -4.76 8.10
N THR A 18 -2.07 -4.63 9.11
CA THR A 18 -2.88 -5.74 9.62
C THR A 18 -3.91 -6.17 8.57
N PHE A 19 -4.56 -5.23 7.88
CA PHE A 19 -5.41 -5.56 6.73
C PHE A 19 -4.63 -6.26 5.61
N GLY A 20 -3.42 -5.80 5.30
CA GLY A 20 -2.55 -6.46 4.32
C GLY A 20 -2.18 -7.89 4.73
N ALA A 21 -1.84 -8.11 6.01
CA ALA A 21 -1.51 -9.44 6.53
C ALA A 21 -2.73 -10.38 6.54
N LEU A 22 -3.91 -9.89 6.90
CA LEU A 22 -5.16 -10.66 6.80
C LEU A 22 -5.47 -11.01 5.34
N GLY A 23 -5.26 -10.05 4.43
CA GLY A 23 -5.36 -10.28 2.99
C GLY A 23 -4.45 -11.43 2.53
N LEU A 24 -3.18 -11.42 2.97
CA LEU A 24 -2.22 -12.50 2.66
C LEU A 24 -2.72 -13.86 3.12
N LEU A 25 -3.21 -13.96 4.37
CA LEU A 25 -3.71 -15.22 4.91
C LEU A 25 -4.92 -15.73 4.13
N VAL A 26 -5.87 -14.85 3.79
CA VAL A 26 -7.04 -15.20 2.98
C VAL A 26 -6.62 -15.64 1.58
N GLU A 27 -5.68 -14.92 0.95
CA GLU A 27 -5.23 -15.21 -0.41
C GLU A 27 -4.50 -16.56 -0.48
N VAL A 28 -3.54 -16.80 0.42
CA VAL A 28 -2.83 -18.08 0.51
C VAL A 28 -3.80 -19.22 0.80
N GLY A 29 -4.72 -19.05 1.76
CA GLY A 29 -5.73 -20.06 2.07
C GLY A 29 -6.63 -20.37 0.89
N THR A 30 -7.07 -19.35 0.15
CA THR A 30 -7.91 -19.49 -1.05
C THR A 30 -7.16 -20.25 -2.14
N ILE A 31 -5.91 -19.88 -2.43
CA ILE A 31 -5.10 -20.54 -3.47
C ILE A 31 -4.82 -21.99 -3.10
N LEU A 32 -4.43 -22.27 -1.85
CA LEU A 32 -4.17 -23.64 -1.39
C LEU A 32 -5.41 -24.52 -1.49
N TYR A 33 -6.56 -24.01 -1.05
CA TYR A 33 -7.83 -24.72 -1.15
C TYR A 33 -8.20 -24.99 -2.61
N ASP A 34 -8.07 -23.98 -3.48
CA ASP A 34 -8.42 -24.08 -4.90
C ASP A 34 -7.50 -25.05 -5.66
N VAL A 35 -6.19 -25.02 -5.42
CA VAL A 35 -5.22 -25.94 -6.03
C VAL A 35 -5.45 -27.38 -5.55
N THR A 36 -5.67 -27.58 -4.24
CA THR A 36 -5.96 -28.91 -3.69
C THR A 36 -7.30 -29.44 -4.19
N GLY A 37 -8.33 -28.59 -4.23
CA GLY A 37 -9.64 -28.92 -4.76
C GLY A 37 -9.59 -29.32 -6.23
N ARG A 38 -8.84 -28.58 -7.07
CA ARG A 38 -8.57 -28.96 -8.46
C ARG A 38 -7.95 -30.36 -8.59
N ALA A 39 -6.98 -30.68 -7.74
CA ALA A 39 -6.36 -32.00 -7.75
C ALA A 39 -7.35 -33.14 -7.39
N LEU A 40 -8.38 -32.82 -6.59
CA LEU A 40 -9.44 -33.74 -6.18
C LEU A 40 -10.69 -33.69 -7.08
N GLY A 41 -10.67 -32.92 -8.18
CA GLY A 41 -11.79 -32.78 -9.12
C GLY A 41 -12.87 -31.78 -8.72
N HIS A 42 -12.68 -31.04 -7.62
CA HIS A 42 -13.61 -30.03 -7.10
C HIS A 42 -12.90 -28.67 -6.95
N PRO A 43 -12.69 -27.90 -8.05
CA PRO A 43 -12.10 -26.56 -7.97
C PRO A 43 -12.95 -25.60 -7.14
N LEU A 44 -12.32 -24.59 -6.54
CA LEU A 44 -13.04 -23.55 -5.82
C LEU A 44 -13.71 -22.59 -6.81
N TYR A 45 -15.04 -22.61 -6.86
CA TYR A 45 -15.79 -21.66 -7.67
C TYR A 45 -15.53 -20.22 -7.21
N GLY A 46 -15.17 -19.34 -8.15
CA GLY A 46 -14.92 -17.94 -7.84
C GLY A 46 -13.57 -17.64 -7.19
N SER A 47 -12.63 -18.61 -7.15
CA SER A 47 -11.31 -18.40 -6.54
C SER A 47 -10.57 -17.19 -7.14
N GLN A 48 -10.63 -17.02 -8.46
CA GLN A 48 -10.03 -15.89 -9.16
C GLN A 48 -10.59 -14.54 -8.69
N ASP A 49 -11.90 -14.44 -8.47
CA ASP A 49 -12.53 -13.20 -8.00
C ASP A 49 -12.04 -12.85 -6.59
N VAL A 50 -12.01 -13.85 -5.69
CA VAL A 50 -11.53 -13.67 -4.31
C VAL A 50 -10.06 -13.27 -4.31
N VAL A 51 -9.20 -13.99 -5.03
CA VAL A 51 -7.76 -13.70 -5.10
C VAL A 51 -7.53 -12.30 -5.65
N THR A 52 -8.18 -11.92 -6.75
CA THR A 52 -8.00 -10.59 -7.37
C THR A 52 -8.45 -9.47 -6.43
N MET A 53 -9.58 -9.62 -5.74
CA MET A 53 -10.09 -8.61 -4.82
C MET A 53 -9.27 -8.52 -3.53
N THR A 54 -8.80 -9.66 -3.00
CA THR A 54 -7.95 -9.71 -1.80
C THR A 54 -6.54 -9.19 -2.09
N MET A 55 -6.00 -9.40 -3.28
CA MET A 55 -4.71 -8.85 -3.72
C MET A 55 -4.66 -7.31 -3.57
N VAL A 56 -5.79 -6.63 -3.81
CA VAL A 56 -5.89 -5.18 -3.58
C VAL A 56 -5.61 -4.83 -2.11
N ILE A 57 -6.22 -5.58 -1.19
CA ILE A 57 -6.08 -5.38 0.26
C ILE A 57 -4.65 -5.72 0.70
N LEU A 58 -4.11 -6.83 0.20
CA LEU A 58 -2.74 -7.27 0.43
C LEU A 58 -1.74 -6.17 0.06
N VAL A 59 -1.75 -5.75 -1.20
CA VAL A 59 -0.75 -4.85 -1.78
C VAL A 59 -0.81 -3.47 -1.12
N PHE A 60 -2.00 -2.85 -1.09
CA PHE A 60 -2.14 -1.50 -0.56
C PHE A 60 -2.14 -1.46 0.97
N GLY A 61 -2.57 -2.55 1.63
CA GLY A 61 -2.50 -2.67 3.08
C GLY A 61 -1.05 -2.69 3.58
N GLY A 62 -0.16 -3.41 2.89
CA GLY A 62 1.26 -3.48 3.21
C GLY A 62 2.10 -2.27 2.75
N MET A 63 1.55 -1.41 1.90
CA MET A 63 2.34 -0.37 1.22
C MET A 63 2.87 0.71 2.17
N ALA A 64 2.05 1.15 3.12
CA ALA A 64 2.42 2.18 4.08
C ALA A 64 3.54 1.70 5.04
N ILE A 65 3.50 0.42 5.46
CA ILE A 65 4.56 -0.15 6.31
C ILE A 65 5.85 -0.39 5.50
N CYS A 66 5.72 -0.72 4.22
CA CYS A 66 6.85 -0.85 3.30
C CYS A 66 7.60 0.49 3.16
N ASP A 67 6.91 1.60 2.91
CA ASP A 67 7.57 2.92 2.84
C ASP A 67 8.27 3.29 4.15
N ARG A 68 7.58 3.12 5.27
CA ARG A 68 8.08 3.45 6.60
C ARG A 68 9.36 2.69 6.96
N ARG A 69 9.48 1.42 6.55
CA ARG A 69 10.67 0.59 6.78
C ARG A 69 11.74 0.76 5.69
N GLY A 70 11.52 1.61 4.69
CA GLY A 70 12.44 1.71 3.55
C GLY A 70 12.48 0.45 2.68
N GLY A 71 11.42 -0.35 2.66
CA GLY A 71 11.33 -1.58 1.86
C GLY A 71 11.14 -1.38 0.36
N HIS A 72 11.09 -0.13 -0.11
CA HIS A 72 11.09 0.16 -1.54
C HIS A 72 12.49 -0.11 -2.10
N ILE A 73 12.57 -0.84 -3.20
CA ILE A 73 13.84 -1.12 -3.87
C ILE A 73 14.43 0.22 -4.33
N ALA A 74 15.57 0.60 -3.75
CA ALA A 74 16.35 1.78 -4.10
C ALA A 74 17.66 1.35 -4.76
N VAL A 75 18.16 2.18 -5.67
CA VAL A 75 19.43 1.92 -6.37
C VAL A 75 20.38 3.07 -6.06
N ASP A 76 21.38 2.81 -5.21
CA ASP A 76 22.23 3.86 -4.63
C ASP A 76 23.47 4.18 -5.47
N LEU A 77 23.36 4.09 -6.81
CA LEU A 77 24.45 4.32 -7.76
C LEU A 77 25.06 5.73 -7.62
N LEU A 78 24.21 6.73 -7.43
CA LEU A 78 24.61 8.13 -7.39
C LEU A 78 24.80 8.67 -5.96
N GLU A 79 24.25 8.01 -4.94
CA GLU A 79 24.32 8.48 -3.54
C GLU A 79 25.78 8.65 -3.06
N ARG A 80 26.68 7.78 -3.54
CA ARG A 80 28.13 7.80 -3.19
C ARG A 80 28.89 8.99 -3.75
N HIS A 81 28.39 9.61 -4.82
CA HIS A 81 29.06 10.72 -5.52
C HIS A 81 28.57 12.09 -5.05
N PHE A 82 27.48 12.12 -4.27
CA PHE A 82 26.83 13.35 -3.87
C PHE A 82 27.14 13.74 -2.42
N PRO A 83 27.22 15.05 -2.13
CA PRO A 83 27.33 15.53 -0.76
C PRO A 83 26.05 15.26 0.03
N ALA A 84 26.16 15.13 1.35
CA ALA A 84 25.05 14.69 2.23
C ALA A 84 23.76 15.54 2.11
N TRP A 85 23.89 16.84 1.81
CA TRP A 85 22.74 17.71 1.60
C TRP A 85 21.95 17.39 0.32
N TRP A 86 22.65 16.95 -0.74
CA TRP A 86 22.01 16.58 -2.01
C TRP A 86 21.28 15.23 -1.88
N ASN A 87 21.89 14.26 -1.20
CA ASN A 87 21.22 12.99 -0.89
C ASN A 87 19.93 13.22 -0.10
N ARG A 88 19.96 14.10 0.91
CA ARG A 88 18.75 14.49 1.64
C ARG A 88 17.69 15.14 0.75
N MET A 89 18.07 16.01 -0.18
CA MET A 89 17.12 16.62 -1.12
C MET A 89 16.47 15.57 -2.03
N VAL A 90 17.25 14.61 -2.52
CA VAL A 90 16.75 13.49 -3.32
C VAL A 90 15.78 12.63 -2.52
N ASP A 91 16.08 12.33 -1.25
CA ASP A 91 15.17 11.56 -0.38
C ASP A 91 13.85 12.27 -0.12
N ILE A 92 13.89 13.59 0.13
CA ILE A 92 12.69 14.43 0.29
C ILE A 92 11.89 14.46 -1.01
N ALA A 93 12.55 14.67 -2.15
CA ALA A 93 11.91 14.70 -3.46
C ALA A 93 11.26 13.35 -3.78
N ALA A 94 11.91 12.23 -3.47
CA ALA A 94 11.37 10.88 -3.65
C ALA A 94 10.13 10.65 -2.77
N ALA A 95 10.17 11.07 -1.50
CA ALA A 95 9.03 10.97 -0.60
C ALA A 95 7.84 11.83 -1.07
N LEU A 96 8.08 13.06 -1.51
CA LEU A 96 7.04 13.94 -2.05
C LEU A 96 6.46 13.41 -3.37
N LEU A 97 7.31 12.92 -4.26
CA LEU A 97 6.88 12.31 -5.52
C LEU A 97 6.01 11.07 -5.25
N GLY A 98 6.44 10.20 -4.33
CA GLY A 98 5.66 9.07 -3.88
C GLY A 98 4.29 9.49 -3.34
N MET A 99 4.26 10.49 -2.45
CA MET A 99 3.01 11.05 -1.93
C MET A 99 2.07 11.52 -3.05
N VAL A 100 2.58 12.28 -4.03
CA VAL A 100 1.80 12.74 -5.18
C VAL A 100 1.26 11.58 -6.00
N ILE A 101 2.08 10.55 -6.26
CA ILE A 101 1.67 9.35 -7.00
C ILE A 101 0.54 8.63 -6.26
N PHE A 102 0.65 8.42 -4.95
CA PHE A 102 -0.39 7.75 -4.18
C PHE A 102 -1.69 8.54 -4.08
N VAL A 103 -1.61 9.87 -3.98
CA VAL A 103 -2.80 10.75 -4.08
C VAL A 103 -3.45 10.63 -5.45
N ALA A 104 -2.66 10.62 -6.53
CA ALA A 104 -3.17 10.47 -7.89
C ALA A 104 -3.85 9.10 -8.09
N ILE A 105 -3.26 8.02 -7.56
CA ILE A 105 -3.87 6.68 -7.54
C ILE A 105 -5.20 6.72 -6.78
N ALA A 106 -5.23 7.28 -5.57
CA ALA A 106 -6.45 7.38 -4.77
C ALA A 106 -7.56 8.13 -5.51
N TRP A 107 -7.22 9.23 -6.19
CA TRP A 107 -8.15 10.02 -6.99
C TRP A 107 -8.67 9.26 -8.21
N ALA A 108 -7.79 8.68 -9.02
CA ALA A 108 -8.16 7.93 -10.22
C ALA A 108 -9.03 6.69 -9.88
N VAL A 109 -8.70 6.00 -8.79
CA VAL A 109 -9.48 4.85 -8.32
C VAL A 109 -10.83 5.28 -7.76
N ASN A 110 -10.92 6.43 -7.10
CA ASN A 110 -12.19 6.95 -6.61
C ASN A 110 -13.13 7.34 -7.76
N GLU A 111 -12.62 7.95 -8.84
CA GLU A 111 -13.42 8.17 -10.06
C GLU A 111 -13.85 6.84 -10.71
N SER A 112 -12.94 5.86 -10.76
CA SER A 112 -13.26 4.51 -11.23
C SER A 112 -14.33 3.81 -10.37
N ALA A 113 -14.35 4.07 -9.06
CA ALA A 113 -15.34 3.53 -8.12
C ALA A 113 -16.72 4.13 -8.37
N LYS A 114 -16.83 5.45 -8.57
CA LYS A 114 -18.09 6.11 -8.92
C LYS A 114 -18.68 5.54 -10.21
N LEU A 115 -17.85 5.38 -11.24
CA LEU A 115 -18.27 4.77 -12.50
C LEU A 115 -18.72 3.33 -12.28
N SER A 116 -18.01 2.57 -11.45
CA SER A 116 -18.36 1.18 -11.12
C SER A 116 -19.71 1.07 -10.39
N VAL A 117 -20.04 2.04 -9.52
CA VAL A 117 -21.37 2.13 -8.90
C VAL A 117 -22.45 2.47 -9.93
N MET A 118 -22.21 3.47 -10.78
CA MET A 118 -23.17 3.87 -11.82
C MET A 118 -23.50 2.73 -12.79
N LEU A 119 -22.50 1.94 -13.17
CA LEU A 119 -22.64 0.83 -14.09
C LEU A 119 -22.96 -0.51 -13.39
N ASN A 120 -23.17 -0.49 -12.07
CA ASN A 120 -23.43 -1.66 -11.22
C ASN A 120 -22.44 -2.82 -11.46
N LEU A 121 -21.15 -2.48 -11.60
CA LEU A 121 -20.11 -3.43 -11.98
C LEU A 121 -19.79 -4.38 -10.84
N SER A 122 -19.80 -5.67 -11.17
CA SER A 122 -19.48 -6.76 -10.24
C SER A 122 -18.32 -7.61 -10.77
N THR A 123 -17.81 -8.52 -9.94
CA THR A 123 -16.88 -9.57 -10.37
C THR A 123 -17.60 -10.63 -11.21
N ASN A 124 -16.84 -11.47 -11.92
CA ASN A 124 -17.38 -12.29 -13.01
C ASN A 124 -18.14 -13.53 -12.54
N LEU A 125 -17.72 -14.11 -11.41
CA LEU A 125 -18.24 -15.39 -10.91
C LEU A 125 -19.07 -15.20 -9.64
N LEU A 126 -18.55 -14.46 -8.68
CA LEU A 126 -19.18 -14.24 -7.37
C LEU A 126 -20.07 -13.01 -7.33
N LEU A 127 -20.09 -12.21 -8.40
CA LEU A 127 -20.90 -11.00 -8.51
C LEU A 127 -20.66 -10.02 -7.34
N LEU A 128 -19.41 -9.94 -6.86
CA LEU A 128 -19.05 -9.03 -5.78
C LEU A 128 -18.99 -7.58 -6.31
N PRO A 129 -19.57 -6.59 -5.61
CA PRO A 129 -19.48 -5.19 -6.03
C PRO A 129 -18.03 -4.70 -6.02
N LYS A 130 -17.49 -4.34 -7.20
CA LYS A 130 -16.09 -3.89 -7.32
C LYS A 130 -15.82 -2.57 -6.58
N ALA A 131 -16.85 -1.74 -6.46
CA ALA A 131 -16.76 -0.43 -5.82
C ALA A 131 -16.24 -0.51 -4.38
N TRP A 132 -16.61 -1.54 -3.60
CA TRP A 132 -16.17 -1.67 -2.20
C TRP A 132 -14.65 -1.81 -2.11
N PHE A 133 -14.05 -2.64 -2.96
CA PHE A 133 -12.61 -2.86 -3.02
C PHE A 133 -11.87 -1.63 -3.56
N GLN A 134 -12.47 -0.91 -4.51
CA GLN A 134 -11.90 0.34 -5.06
C GLN A 134 -11.89 1.46 -4.01
N TYR A 135 -12.96 1.63 -3.24
CA TYR A 135 -12.97 2.60 -2.14
C TYR A 135 -11.95 2.23 -1.07
N LEU A 136 -11.85 0.95 -0.71
CA LEU A 136 -10.83 0.48 0.23
C LEU A 136 -9.42 0.78 -0.28
N LEU A 137 -9.11 0.46 -1.54
CA LEU A 137 -7.85 0.81 -2.19
C LEU A 137 -7.55 2.30 -2.07
N SER A 138 -8.51 3.15 -2.43
CA SER A 138 -8.35 4.61 -2.35
C SER A 138 -8.00 5.07 -0.94
N THR A 139 -8.66 4.52 0.09
CA THR A 139 -8.34 4.86 1.48
C THR A 139 -6.96 4.40 1.92
N LEU A 140 -6.52 3.19 1.56
CA LEU A 140 -5.20 2.65 1.88
C LEU A 140 -4.07 3.41 1.14
N ALA A 141 -4.34 3.82 -0.10
CA ALA A 141 -3.43 4.68 -0.86
C ALA A 141 -3.26 6.05 -0.18
N LEU A 142 -4.34 6.65 0.35
CA LEU A 142 -4.25 7.90 1.11
C LEU A 142 -3.48 7.73 2.43
N VAL A 143 -3.62 6.60 3.12
CA VAL A 143 -2.81 6.29 4.32
C VAL A 143 -1.32 6.23 3.96
N THR A 144 -0.98 5.60 2.83
CA THR A 144 0.40 5.54 2.31
C THR A 144 0.92 6.93 1.96
N ALA A 145 0.12 7.74 1.26
CA ALA A 145 0.46 9.11 0.93
C ALA A 145 0.72 9.98 2.17
N ALA A 146 -0.10 9.82 3.21
CA ALA A 146 0.09 10.50 4.49
C ALA A 146 1.40 10.05 5.18
N GLY A 147 1.73 8.76 5.13
CA GLY A 147 3.01 8.24 5.63
C GLY A 147 4.22 8.87 4.91
N MET A 148 4.16 8.94 3.58
CA MET A 148 5.21 9.56 2.76
C MET A 148 5.33 11.08 3.01
N ALA A 149 4.19 11.78 3.18
CA ALA A 149 4.18 13.20 3.53
C ALA A 149 4.86 13.45 4.88
N LEU A 150 4.55 12.62 5.89
CA LEU A 150 5.17 12.72 7.21
C LEU A 150 6.67 12.46 7.14
N ARG A 151 7.12 11.46 6.37
CA ARG A 151 8.54 11.19 6.15
C ARG A 151 9.24 12.40 5.50
N ALA A 152 8.64 13.01 4.49
CA ALA A 152 9.19 14.21 3.85
C ALA A 152 9.35 15.38 4.84
N VAL A 153 8.35 15.59 5.70
CA VAL A 153 8.37 16.63 6.76
C VAL A 153 9.45 16.32 7.81
N GLU A 154 9.57 15.07 8.25
CA GLU A 154 10.57 14.67 9.24
C GLU A 154 12.00 14.81 8.69
N LEU A 155 12.24 14.40 7.44
CA LEU A 155 13.51 14.60 6.74
C LEU A 155 13.87 16.09 6.59
N ALA A 156 12.88 16.95 6.28
CA ALA A 156 13.10 18.38 6.14
C ALA A 156 13.43 19.07 7.47
N LEU A 157 12.76 18.67 8.57
CA LEU A 157 12.91 19.32 9.87
C LEU A 157 14.08 18.79 10.71
N THR A 158 14.29 17.47 10.73
CA THR A 158 15.29 16.84 11.60
C THR A 158 16.54 16.41 10.85
N GLY A 159 16.47 16.31 9.51
CA GLY A 159 17.58 15.85 8.70
C GLY A 159 17.99 14.39 8.91
N ARG A 160 17.20 13.64 9.68
CA ARG A 160 17.37 12.22 9.97
C ARG A 160 16.44 11.41 9.08
N ASP A 161 16.98 10.39 8.41
CA ASP A 161 16.14 9.43 7.71
C ASP A 161 15.78 8.28 8.67
N ILE A 162 14.49 8.11 8.87
CA ILE A 162 13.88 7.06 9.70
C ILE A 162 14.27 5.66 9.18
N ARG A 163 14.55 5.54 7.87
CA ARG A 163 14.99 4.28 7.24
C ARG A 163 16.33 3.77 7.81
N LYS A 164 17.24 4.68 8.16
CA LYS A 164 18.60 4.34 8.63
C LYS A 164 18.64 3.99 10.13
N GLU A 165 17.57 4.22 10.90
CA GLU A 165 17.50 3.85 12.33
C GLU A 165 17.20 2.37 12.57
N THR A 166 16.70 1.63 11.57
CA THR A 166 16.33 0.21 11.73
C THR A 166 17.50 -0.75 11.47
N GLU A 167 18.64 -0.25 10.98
CA GLU A 167 19.85 -1.06 10.70
C GLU A 167 20.82 -1.20 11.90
N ILE A 168 20.43 -0.80 13.12
CA ILE A 168 21.26 -0.94 14.33
C ILE A 168 20.69 -2.03 15.26
#